data_AF-A0AAV5VSZ8-F1
#
_entry.id   AF-A0AAV5VSZ8-F1
#
_cell.length_a   1.000
_cell.length_b   1.000
_cell.length_c   1.000
_cell.angle_alpha   90.00
_cell.angle_beta   90.00
_cell.angle_gamma   90.00
#
_symmetry.space_group_name_H-M   'P 1'
#
loop_
_entity.id
_entity.type
_entity.pdbx_description
1 polymer ?
#
loop_
_entity_poly.entity_id
_entity_poly.type
_entity_poly.pdbx_seq_one_letter_code
_entity_poly.pdbx_strand_id
1 'polypeptide(L)'
;MGIDQGTYKEADNTKERCDPVKLEYFISFITSPHILIGLPYGHTKVTDSQGTTYDLPQSIRQTGIYETIDMYIAYMKEMGLEKLLLKRTTCYK
;
A
#
# COMPACT_ATOMS: atom_id res chain seq x y z
N MET A 1 3.07 -27.02 23.17
CA MET A 1 3.06 -26.92 21.70
C MET A 1 3.06 -25.43 21.39
N GLY A 2 4.25 -24.83 21.46
CA GLY A 2 4.43 -23.38 21.48
C GLY A 2 4.52 -22.84 20.06
N ILE A 3 3.59 -21.94 19.72
CA ILE A 3 3.72 -21.07 18.56
C ILE A 3 4.55 -19.87 19.01
N ASP A 4 5.82 -19.89 18.60
CA ASP A 4 6.81 -18.84 18.75
C ASP A 4 6.25 -17.55 18.14
N GLN A 5 5.88 -16.62 19.02
CA GLN A 5 5.55 -15.24 18.65
C GLN A 5 6.86 -14.61 18.21
N GLY A 6 7.14 -14.69 16.91
CA GLY A 6 8.29 -14.06 16.29
C GLY A 6 8.31 -12.57 16.62
N THR A 7 9.13 -12.20 17.60
CA THR A 7 9.44 -10.83 17.97
C THR A 7 10.12 -10.16 16.79
N TYR A 8 9.40 -9.31 16.07
CA TYR A 8 10.01 -8.43 15.08
C TYR A 8 10.95 -7.47 15.82
N LYS A 9 12.25 -7.63 15.57
CA LYS A 9 13.27 -6.74 16.13
C LYS A 9 13.08 -5.35 15.52
N GLU A 10 12.79 -4.36 16.37
CA GLU A 10 12.79 -2.95 15.98
C GLU A 10 14.21 -2.57 15.54
N ALA A 11 14.41 -2.51 14.23
CA ALA A 11 15.65 -2.07 13.62
C ALA A 11 15.70 -0.54 13.67
N ASP A 12 16.55 -0.05 14.55
CA ASP A 12 17.36 1.17 14.46
C ASP A 12 16.67 2.50 14.14
N ASN A 13 17.06 3.52 14.92
CA ASN A 13 16.52 4.88 14.99
C ASN A 13 16.67 5.63 13.66
N THR A 14 15.84 5.28 12.68
CA THR A 14 15.63 6.03 11.46
C THR A 14 14.35 6.80 11.68
N LYS A 15 14.41 8.13 11.80
CA LYS A 15 13.21 8.99 11.85
C LYS A 15 12.22 8.48 10.80
N GLU A 16 11.12 7.87 11.23
CA GLU A 16 10.08 7.40 10.32
C GLU A 16 9.64 8.62 9.50
N ARG A 17 9.92 8.58 8.19
CA ARG A 17 9.64 9.71 7.30
C ARG A 17 8.13 9.93 7.13
N CYS A 18 7.32 8.95 7.54
CA CYS A 18 5.89 8.93 7.40
C CYS A 18 5.25 8.53 8.73
N ASP A 19 4.17 9.20 9.08
CA ASP A 19 3.31 8.81 10.20
C ASP A 19 2.66 7.45 9.90
N PRO A 20 2.84 6.43 10.76
CA PRO A 20 2.36 5.07 10.51
C PRO A 20 0.84 4.99 10.40
N VAL A 21 0.10 5.84 11.15
CA VAL A 21 -1.36 5.87 11.10
C VAL A 21 -1.82 6.35 9.73
N LYS A 22 -1.21 7.43 9.21
CA LYS A 22 -1.53 7.97 7.89
C LYS A 22 -1.23 6.98 6.77
N LEU A 23 -0.18 6.18 6.94
CA LEU A 23 0.19 5.14 6.00
C LEU A 23 -0.86 4.02 5.98
N GLU A 24 -1.34 3.59 7.13
CA GLU A 24 -2.38 2.56 7.25
C GLU A 24 -3.70 2.98 6.58
N TYR A 25 -4.11 4.23 6.75
CA TYR A 25 -5.28 4.79 6.06
C TYR A 25 -5.12 4.82 4.54
N PHE A 26 -3.92 5.09 4.04
CA PHE A 26 -3.65 5.03 2.60
C PHE A 26 -3.65 3.59 2.08
N ILE A 27 -3.03 2.66 2.81
CA ILE A 27 -3.00 1.23 2.46
C ILE A 27 -4.42 0.66 2.43
N SER A 28 -5.23 0.94 3.44
CA SER A 28 -6.63 0.49 3.48
C SER A 28 -7.46 1.06 2.34
N PHE A 29 -7.23 2.32 1.94
CA PHE A 29 -7.88 2.91 0.77
C PHE A 29 -7.48 2.19 -0.53
N ILE A 30 -6.18 2.02 -0.80
CA ILE A 30 -5.73 1.40 -2.06
C ILE A 30 -6.03 -0.09 -2.12
N THR A 31 -6.14 -0.78 -0.99
CA THR A 31 -6.51 -2.21 -0.95
C THR A 31 -8.03 -2.41 -0.90
N SER A 32 -8.82 -1.34 -0.84
CA SER A 32 -10.27 -1.41 -0.92
C SER A 32 -10.71 -2.02 -2.26
N PRO A 33 -11.63 -3.01 -2.24
CA PRO A 33 -12.12 -3.66 -3.46
C PRO A 33 -12.86 -2.68 -4.40
N HIS A 34 -13.24 -1.50 -3.91
CA HIS A 34 -13.88 -0.45 -4.69
C HIS A 34 -12.90 0.40 -5.49
N ILE A 35 -11.62 0.45 -5.08
CA ILE A 35 -10.59 1.29 -5.70
C ILE A 35 -9.70 0.48 -6.63
N LEU A 36 -9.41 -0.77 -6.29
CA LEU A 36 -8.45 -1.62 -7.01
C LEU A 36 -9.17 -2.69 -7.83
N ILE A 37 -10.00 -2.26 -8.78
CA ILE A 37 -10.59 -3.16 -9.79
C ILE A 37 -9.62 -3.22 -10.97
N GLY A 38 -8.63 -4.10 -10.86
CA GLY A 38 -7.74 -4.42 -11.98
C GLY A 38 -8.30 -5.56 -12.81
N LEU A 39 -8.25 -5.45 -14.14
CA LEU A 39 -8.61 -6.57 -15.02
C LEU A 39 -7.45 -7.58 -15.05
N PRO A 40 -7.66 -8.84 -14.65
CA PRO A 40 -6.60 -9.85 -14.72
C PRO A 40 -6.25 -10.10 -16.20
N TYR A 41 -4.97 -10.07 -16.53
CA TYR A 41 -4.49 -10.26 -17.91
C TYR A 41 -3.39 -11.33 -18.03
N GLY A 42 -2.70 -11.67 -16.94
CA GLY A 42 -1.63 -12.65 -17.01
C GLY A 42 -1.04 -13.02 -15.66
N HIS A 43 0.08 -13.73 -15.71
CA HIS A 43 0.79 -14.26 -14.55
C HIS A 43 2.29 -14.02 -14.72
N THR A 44 2.95 -13.53 -13.68
CA THR A 44 4.41 -13.41 -13.63
C THR A 44 4.95 -14.31 -12.54
N LYS A 45 5.96 -15.09 -12.88
CA LYS A 45 6.76 -15.82 -11.89
C LYS A 45 7.89 -14.91 -11.41
N VAL A 46 7.92 -14.62 -10.11
CA VAL A 46 9.03 -13.91 -9.47
C VAL A 46 9.76 -14.85 -8.54
N THR A 47 11.08 -14.83 -8.57
CA THR A 47 11.91 -15.60 -7.65
C THR A 47 12.50 -14.65 -6.63
N ASP A 48 12.25 -14.89 -5.36
CA ASP A 48 12.84 -14.13 -4.26
C ASP A 48 14.34 -14.46 -4.14
N SER A 49 15.08 -13.58 -3.47
CA SER A 49 16.48 -13.74 -3.08
C SER A 49 16.79 -15.09 -2.40
N GLN A 50 15.80 -15.69 -1.74
CA GLN A 50 15.89 -17.00 -1.08
C GLN A 50 15.61 -18.19 -2.03
N GLY A 51 15.38 -17.95 -3.32
CA GLY A 51 15.14 -18.99 -4.33
C GLY A 51 13.68 -19.46 -4.45
N THR A 52 12.78 -18.98 -3.56
CA THR A 52 11.35 -19.30 -3.64
C THR A 52 10.71 -18.59 -4.83
N THR A 53 9.96 -19.34 -5.65
CA THR A 53 9.24 -18.79 -6.81
C THR A 53 7.76 -18.58 -6.48
N TYR A 54 7.28 -17.37 -6.71
CA TYR A 54 5.89 -16.96 -6.51
C TYR A 54 5.23 -16.70 -7.86
N ASP A 55 4.01 -17.18 -8.04
CA ASP A 55 3.15 -16.83 -9.17
C ASP A 55 2.28 -15.65 -8.77
N LEU A 56 2.53 -14.49 -9.39
CA LEU A 56 1.81 -13.26 -9.12
C LEU A 56 0.87 -12.92 -10.28
N PRO A 57 -0.44 -12.72 -10.03
CA PRO A 57 -1.36 -12.29 -11.06
C PRO A 57 -1.04 -10.86 -11.51
N GLN A 58 -0.87 -10.66 -12.80
CA GLN A 58 -0.80 -9.34 -13.42
C GLN A 58 -2.21 -8.79 -13.63
N SER A 59 -2.41 -7.54 -13.26
CA SER A 59 -3.65 -6.82 -13.48
C SER A 59 -3.41 -5.52 -14.24
N ILE A 60 -4.27 -5.25 -15.23
CA ILE A 60 -4.36 -3.95 -15.87
C ILE A 60 -5.17 -3.05 -14.94
N ARG A 61 -4.52 -2.04 -14.37
CA ARG A 61 -5.19 -1.02 -13.55
C ARG A 61 -5.89 -0.04 -14.48
N GLN A 62 -7.15 0.26 -14.20
CA GLN A 62 -7.90 1.25 -14.97
C GLN A 62 -7.53 2.69 -14.59
N THR A 63 -7.10 2.90 -13.35
CA THR A 63 -6.67 4.19 -12.81
C THR A 63 -5.16 4.27 -12.66
N GLY A 64 -4.60 5.42 -13.05
CA GLY A 64 -3.20 5.74 -12.84
C GLY A 64 -2.87 5.99 -11.36
N ILE A 65 -1.57 5.97 -11.03
CA ILE A 65 -1.08 6.23 -9.67
C ILE A 65 -1.50 7.63 -9.21
N TYR A 66 -1.39 8.63 -10.09
CA TYR A 66 -1.74 10.01 -9.79
C TYR A 66 -3.24 10.20 -9.51
N GLU A 67 -4.09 9.58 -10.33
CA GLU A 67 -5.54 9.62 -10.15
C GLU A 67 -5.96 8.93 -8.85
N THR A 68 -5.32 7.81 -8.52
CA THR A 68 -5.55 7.10 -7.25
C THR A 68 -5.23 8.00 -6.04
N ILE A 69 -4.18 8.82 -6.12
CA ILE A 69 -3.82 9.78 -5.08
C ILE A 69 -4.86 10.91 -4.99
N ASP A 70 -5.31 11.45 -6.12
CA ASP A 70 -6.34 12.50 -6.11
C ASP A 70 -7.69 11.99 -5.58
N MET A 71 -8.06 10.74 -5.91
CA MET A 71 -9.22 10.06 -5.34
C MET A 71 -9.11 9.88 -3.82
N TYR A 72 -7.92 9.48 -3.32
CA TYR A 72 -7.68 9.38 -1.88
C TYR A 72 -7.84 10.72 -1.18
N ILE A 73 -7.34 11.81 -1.80
CA ILE A 73 -7.48 13.16 -1.26
C ILE A 73 -8.96 13.58 -1.21
N ALA A 74 -9.72 13.32 -2.28
CA ALA A 74 -11.15 13.62 -2.32
C ALA A 74 -11.91 12.83 -1.24
N TYR A 75 -11.66 11.53 -1.12
CA TYR A 75 -12.27 10.65 -0.12
C TYR A 75 -12.00 11.12 1.32
N MET A 76 -10.76 11.50 1.63
CA MET A 76 -10.40 12.00 2.96
C MET A 76 -11.04 13.36 3.29
N LYS A 77 -11.26 14.21 2.29
CA LYS A 77 -12.01 15.47 2.45
C LYS A 77 -13.48 15.20 2.72
N GLU A 78 -14.10 14.28 2.00
CA GLU A 78 -15.50 13.89 2.21
C GLU A 78 -15.74 13.29 3.60
N MET A 79 -14.78 12.52 4.12
CA MET A 79 -14.83 11.98 5.49
C MET A 79 -14.45 12.99 6.59
N GLY A 80 -14.01 14.21 6.24
CA GLY A 80 -13.54 15.20 7.21
C GLY A 80 -12.24 14.83 7.91
N LEU A 81 -11.49 13.86 7.36
CA LEU A 81 -10.25 13.31 7.92
C LEU A 81 -9.00 13.94 7.29
N GLU A 82 -9.07 15.22 6.91
CA GLU A 82 -7.99 15.92 6.22
C GLU A 82 -6.65 15.92 6.99
N LYS A 83 -6.70 15.81 8.32
CA LYS A 83 -5.51 15.76 9.18
C LYS A 83 -4.67 14.49 8.99
N LEU A 84 -5.28 13.41 8.49
CA LEU A 84 -4.65 12.11 8.24
C LEU A 84 -4.08 11.99 6.82
N LEU A 85 -4.19 13.05 6.01
CA LEU A 85 -3.63 13.04 4.65
C LEU A 85 -2.11 12.94 4.66
N LEU A 86 -1.61 12.11 3.75
CA LEU A 86 -0.21 12.08 3.35
C LEU A 86 0.12 13.34 2.55
N LYS A 87 1.35 13.86 2.70
CA LYS A 87 1.81 14.97 1.87
C LYS A 87 1.96 14.49 0.42
N ARG A 88 1.48 15.30 -0.54
CA ARG A 88 1.61 15.03 -1.98
C ARG A 88 3.04 14.69 -2.41
N THR A 89 4.05 15.36 -1.86
CA THR A 89 5.47 15.11 -2.15
C THR A 89 5.97 13.74 -1.69
N THR A 90 5.28 13.09 -0.74
CA THR A 90 5.57 11.72 -0.32
C THR A 90 4.96 10.70 -1.29
N CYS A 91 3.83 11.01 -1.92
CA CYS A 91 3.11 10.10 -2.81
C CYS A 91 3.60 10.14 -4.27
N TYR A 92 4.24 11.22 -4.71
CA TYR A 92 4.73 11.39 -6.09
C TYR A 92 6.21 11.04 -6.30
N LYS A 93 6.85 10.40 -5.33
CA LYS A 93 8.29 10.14 -5.34
C LYS A 93 8.65 8.83 -6.04
#